data_AF-A0A709JQE9-F1
#
_entry.id   AF-A0A709JQE9-F1
#
_cell.length_a   1.000
_cell.length_b   1.000
_cell.length_c   1.000
_cell.angle_alpha   90.00
_cell.angle_beta   90.00
_cell.angle_gamma   90.00
#
_symmetry.space_group_name_H-M   'P 1'
#
loop_
_entity.id
_entity.type
_entity.pdbx_description
1 polymer ?
#
loop_
_entity_poly.entity_id
_entity_poly.type
_entity_poly.pdbx_seq_one_letter_code
_entity_poly.pdbx_strand_id
1 'polypeptide(L)'
;MTKQPEDWLDDVPGDDIEDEDDEIIWVSKSEIKRDAEELKRLGAELVDLGKNALDKIPLDADLRDAIELAQRIKMEGRRRQLQLIG
;
A
#
# COMPACT_ATOMS: atom_id res chain seq x y z
N MET A 1 34.80 19.96 7.74
CA MET A 1 34.61 19.11 8.92
C MET A 1 33.54 18.09 8.59
N THR A 2 33.93 16.87 8.28
CA THR A 2 33.01 15.74 8.10
C THR A 2 32.58 15.29 9.49
N LYS A 3 31.29 15.45 9.82
CA LYS A 3 30.71 14.99 11.08
C LYS A 3 31.02 13.50 11.27
N GLN A 4 31.39 13.12 12.49
CA GLN A 4 31.66 11.73 12.82
C GLN A 4 30.32 10.96 12.81
N PRO A 5 30.30 9.66 12.48
CA PRO A 5 29.08 8.87 12.47
C PRO A 5 28.38 8.79 13.84
N GLU A 6 29.10 9.10 14.93
CA GLU A 6 28.55 9.21 16.28
C GLU A 6 27.71 10.48 16.50
N ASP A 7 27.98 11.57 15.76
CA ASP A 7 27.24 12.84 15.84
C ASP A 7 25.83 12.77 15.21
N TRP A 8 25.47 11.66 14.56
CA TRP A 8 24.13 11.40 14.02
C TRP A 8 23.19 10.74 15.03
N LEU A 9 23.72 10.27 16.16
CA LEU A 9 22.93 9.61 17.19
C LEU A 9 22.26 10.60 18.16
N ASP A 10 22.70 11.86 18.15
CA ASP A 10 22.31 12.90 19.12
C ASP A 10 21.17 13.81 18.61
N ASP A 11 20.81 13.69 17.32
CA ASP A 11 19.75 14.48 16.66
C ASP A 11 18.51 13.61 16.37
N VAL A 12 18.33 12.53 17.15
CA VAL A 12 17.05 11.82 17.21
C VAL A 12 16.15 12.69 18.07
N PRO A 13 15.06 13.26 17.50
CA PRO A 13 14.10 14.03 18.28
C PRO A 13 13.67 13.17 19.47
N GLY A 14 13.76 13.78 20.66
CA GLY A 14 13.38 13.17 21.91
C GLY A 14 12.00 12.52 21.81
N ASP A 15 11.89 11.45 22.57
CA ASP A 15 10.80 10.51 22.74
C ASP A 15 9.54 11.18 23.34
N ASP A 16 9.06 12.25 22.71
CA ASP A 16 7.83 12.98 23.06
C ASP A 16 6.73 12.64 22.03
N ILE A 17 6.47 11.34 21.84
CA ILE A 17 5.15 10.89 21.37
C ILE A 17 4.37 10.49 22.61
N GLU A 18 3.91 11.51 23.34
CA GLU A 18 2.78 11.36 24.26
C GLU A 18 1.52 11.20 23.42
N ASP A 19 1.18 9.96 23.04
CA ASP A 19 -0.19 9.57 22.68
C ASP A 19 -0.37 8.09 23.07
N GLU A 20 -1.19 7.87 24.10
CA GLU A 20 -1.33 6.65 24.90
C GLU A 20 -2.03 5.46 24.18
N ASP A 21 -2.15 5.45 22.85
CA ASP A 21 -2.95 4.45 22.10
C ASP A 21 -2.30 3.86 20.83
N ASP A 22 -1.11 4.32 20.40
CA ASP A 22 -0.43 3.77 19.22
C ASP A 22 0.82 2.96 19.62
N GLU A 23 0.64 1.67 19.92
CA GLU A 23 1.77 0.72 19.90
C GLU A 23 2.44 0.83 18.53
N ILE A 24 3.67 1.37 18.48
CA ILE A 24 4.47 1.38 17.25
C ILE A 24 4.81 -0.07 16.92
N ILE A 25 3.97 -0.72 16.09
CA ILE A 25 4.23 -2.06 15.57
C ILE A 25 5.47 -1.95 14.67
N TRP A 26 6.63 -2.36 15.18
CA TRP A 26 7.86 -2.41 14.39
C TRP A 26 7.77 -3.55 13.37
N VAL A 27 7.22 -3.24 12.19
CA VAL A 27 7.19 -4.14 11.04
C VAL A 27 8.55 -4.17 10.34
N SER A 28 9.07 -5.37 10.06
CA SER A 28 10.35 -5.48 9.36
C SER A 28 10.24 -5.04 7.89
N LYS A 29 11.33 -4.55 7.29
CA LYS A 29 11.35 -4.23 5.84
C LYS A 29 10.93 -5.40 4.95
N SER A 30 11.16 -6.64 5.38
CA SER A 30 10.76 -7.84 4.65
C SER A 30 9.26 -8.12 4.77
N GLU A 31 8.64 -7.72 5.89
CA GLU A 31 7.21 -7.86 6.12
C GLU A 31 6.42 -6.91 5.25
N ILE A 32 6.75 -5.61 5.27
CA ILE A 32 6.15 -4.58 4.40
C ILE A 32 6.19 -5.00 2.92
N LYS A 33 7.26 -5.67 2.49
CA LYS A 33 7.38 -6.15 1.11
C LYS A 33 6.43 -7.32 0.79
N ARG A 34 6.24 -8.24 1.74
CA ARG A 34 5.30 -9.36 1.58
C ARG A 34 3.87 -8.83 1.55
N ASP A 35 3.52 -7.94 2.47
CA ASP A 35 2.19 -7.34 2.54
C ASP A 35 1.87 -6.56 1.25
N ALA A 36 2.83 -5.77 0.76
CA ALA A 36 2.67 -5.07 -0.52
C ALA A 36 2.56 -6.00 -1.73
N GLU A 37 3.09 -7.22 -1.67
CA GLU A 37 2.92 -8.20 -2.75
C GLU A 37 1.56 -8.90 -2.66
N GLU A 38 1.08 -9.17 -1.46
CA GLU A 38 -0.26 -9.69 -1.21
C GLU A 38 -1.34 -8.70 -1.65
N LEU A 39 -1.18 -7.40 -1.36
CA LEU A 39 -2.10 -6.35 -1.83
C LEU A 39 -2.17 -6.28 -3.36
N LYS A 40 -1.02 -6.30 -4.05
CA LYS A 40 -0.98 -6.34 -5.53
C LYS A 40 -1.68 -7.55 -6.09
N ARG A 41 -1.49 -8.71 -5.46
CA ARG A 41 -2.13 -9.95 -5.89
C ARG A 41 -3.65 -9.86 -5.70
N LEU A 42 -4.12 -9.39 -4.55
CA LEU A 42 -5.54 -9.18 -4.30
C LEU A 42 -6.14 -8.20 -5.32
N GLY A 43 -5.45 -7.08 -5.59
CA GLY A 43 -5.87 -6.12 -6.61
C GLY A 43 -5.99 -6.72 -8.01
N ALA A 44 -5.05 -7.60 -8.38
CA ALA A 44 -5.12 -8.34 -9.64
C ALA A 44 -6.30 -9.32 -9.67
N GLU A 45 -6.55 -10.05 -8.58
CA GLU A 45 -7.69 -10.96 -8.46
C GLU A 45 -9.02 -10.19 -8.59
N LEU A 46 -9.14 -9.02 -7.94
CA LEU A 46 -10.31 -8.13 -8.07
C LEU A 46 -10.55 -7.67 -9.51
N VAL A 47 -9.50 -7.30 -10.24
CA VAL A 47 -9.62 -6.87 -11.64
C VAL A 47 -10.06 -8.02 -12.56
N ASP A 48 -9.69 -9.25 -12.24
CA ASP A 48 -10.07 -10.43 -13.01
C ASP A 48 -11.48 -10.96 -12.64
N LEU A 49 -12.10 -10.47 -11.56
CA LEU A 49 -13.49 -10.79 -11.21
C LEU A 49 -14.49 -10.18 -12.21
N GLY A 50 -15.58 -10.90 -12.46
CA GLY A 50 -16.72 -10.40 -13.24
C GLY A 50 -17.62 -9.47 -12.43
N LYS A 51 -18.42 -8.65 -13.12
CA LYS A 51 -19.34 -7.66 -12.53
C LYS A 51 -20.24 -8.23 -11.42
N ASN A 52 -20.83 -9.41 -11.66
CA ASN A 52 -21.71 -10.07 -10.69
C ASN A 52 -21.01 -10.47 -9.38
N ALA A 53 -19.69 -10.68 -9.40
CA ALA A 53 -18.90 -10.96 -8.21
C ALA A 53 -18.52 -9.66 -7.50
N LEU A 54 -18.11 -8.63 -8.26
CA LEU A 54 -17.79 -7.31 -7.73
C LEU A 54 -18.98 -6.64 -7.04
N ASP A 55 -20.19 -6.80 -7.57
CA ASP A 55 -21.42 -6.22 -6.99
C ASP A 55 -21.77 -6.81 -5.61
N LYS A 56 -21.21 -7.97 -5.26
CA LYS A 56 -21.40 -8.60 -3.94
C LYS A 56 -20.36 -8.14 -2.91
N ILE A 57 -19.31 -7.45 -3.36
CA ILE A 57 -18.25 -6.95 -2.51
C ILE A 57 -18.57 -5.47 -2.23
N PRO A 58 -18.61 -5.03 -0.96
CA PRO A 58 -18.79 -3.63 -0.62
C PRO A 58 -17.49 -2.88 -0.95
N LEU A 59 -17.38 -2.41 -2.20
CA LEU A 59 -16.26 -1.62 -2.69
C LEU A 59 -16.61 -0.13 -2.66
N ASP A 60 -15.64 0.68 -2.31
CA ASP A 60 -15.72 2.14 -2.44
C ASP A 60 -15.89 2.54 -3.91
N ALA A 61 -16.54 3.68 -4.15
CA ALA A 61 -16.80 4.16 -5.51
C ALA A 61 -15.49 4.32 -6.32
N ASP A 62 -14.47 4.94 -5.71
CA ASP A 62 -13.18 5.16 -6.34
C ASP A 62 -12.47 3.84 -6.69
N LEU A 63 -12.58 2.83 -5.81
CA LEU A 63 -11.99 1.52 -6.03
C LEU A 63 -12.71 0.76 -7.15
N ARG A 64 -14.04 0.86 -7.20
CA ARG A 64 -14.83 0.25 -8.27
C ARG A 64 -14.53 0.89 -9.62
N ASP A 65 -14.45 2.21 -9.68
CA ASP A 65 -14.06 2.94 -10.90
C ASP A 65 -12.64 2.57 -11.34
N ALA A 66 -11.72 2.42 -10.39
CA ALA A 66 -10.37 2.00 -10.66
C ALA A 66 -10.31 0.58 -11.28
N ILE A 67 -11.09 -0.36 -10.75
CA ILE A 67 -11.19 -1.73 -11.26
C ILE A 67 -11.81 -1.74 -12.67
N GLU A 68 -12.90 -1.02 -12.89
CA GLU A 68 -13.54 -0.93 -14.21
C GLU A 68 -12.60 -0.30 -15.25
N LEU A 69 -11.84 0.73 -14.86
CA LEU A 69 -10.82 1.33 -15.70
C LEU A 69 -9.72 0.32 -16.04
N ALA A 70 -9.25 -0.46 -15.06
CA ALA A 70 -8.23 -1.50 -15.23
C ALA A 70 -8.68 -2.58 -16.22
N GLN A 71 -9.96 -2.95 -16.20
CA GLN A 71 -10.55 -3.93 -17.12
C GLN A 71 -10.65 -3.39 -18.56
N ARG A 72 -10.83 -2.07 -18.73
CA ARG A 72 -11.01 -1.44 -20.04
C ARG A 72 -9.69 -1.14 -20.77
N ILE A 73 -8.67 -0.71 -20.03
CA ILE A 73 -7.38 -0.30 -20.59
C ILE A 73 -6.46 -1.50 -20.86
N LYS A 74 -5.50 -1.34 -21.77
CA LYS A 74 -4.55 -2.40 -22.16
C LYS A 74 -3.11 -1.98 -21.90
N MET A 75 -2.20 -2.95 -21.95
CA MET A 75 -0.75 -2.72 -21.90
C MET A 75 -0.32 -1.97 -20.62
N GLU A 76 0.35 -0.83 -20.79
CA GLU A 76 1.00 -0.08 -19.72
C GLU A 76 0.00 0.63 -18.78
N GLY A 77 -1.14 1.07 -19.32
CA GLY A 77 -2.22 1.61 -18.50
C GLY A 77 -2.75 0.60 -17.49
N ARG A 78 -2.97 -0.66 -17.92
CA ARG A 78 -3.46 -1.73 -17.00
C ARG A 78 -2.44 -1.98 -15.90
N ARG A 79 -1.16 -1.98 -16.23
CA ARG A 79 -0.08 -2.15 -15.25
C ARG A 79 -0.08 -1.03 -14.21
N ARG A 80 -0.23 0.24 -14.61
CA ARG A 80 -0.33 1.36 -13.67
C ARG A 80 -1.56 1.26 -12.78
N GLN A 81 -2.69 0.85 -13.35
CA GLN A 81 -3.92 0.73 -12.57
C GLN A 81 -3.85 -0.40 -11.54
N LEU A 82 -3.22 -1.53 -11.88
CA LEU A 82 -2.96 -2.60 -10.92
C LEU A 82 -2.04 -2.16 -9.77
N GLN A 83 -1.11 -1.22 -10.01
CA GLN A 83 -0.27 -0.64 -8.96
C GLN A 83 -0.98 0.42 -8.12
N LEU A 84 -2.10 0.96 -8.59
CA LEU A 84 -2.95 1.87 -7.82
C LEU A 84 -3.91 1.09 -6.91
N ILE A 85 -4.39 -0.06 -7.39
CA ILE A 85 -5.36 -0.91 -6.69
C ILE A 85 -4.71 -1.74 -5.58
N GLY A 86 -3.42 -2.10 -5.71
CA GLY A 86 -2.70 -2.91 -4.72
C GLY A 86 -1.27 -2.48 -4.47
#